data_AF-A0A6A6TLI4-F1
#
_entry.id   AF-A0A6A6TLI4-F1
#
_cell.length_a   1.000
_cell.length_b   1.000
_cell.length_c   1.000
_cell.angle_alpha   90.00
_cell.angle_beta   90.00
_cell.angle_gamma   90.00
#
_symmetry.space_group_name_H-M   'P 1'
#
loop_
_entity.id
_entity.type
_entity.pdbx_description
1 polymer ?
#
loop_
_entity_poly.entity_id
_entity_poly.type
_entity_poly.pdbx_seq_one_letter_code
_entity_poly.pdbx_strand_id
1 'polypeptide(L)'
;MERLHKNGILDLGTKVITVRVGQEPSHTDFTVHESLIRKSSPFFEAALSRQWREATERLVKLPEADAQAFKLYVHWLYTGHPNIFITGNPHSSDRTQLVKDREIELTKLVQGYLLGDYPQDCDYKDTLADAFLEWGSRFWSGLAQPFKHAAPIYSSTTKGSPVRELIVDFTLWTQRHTCWDGVGDDELPNAFLCDYIRAREAKDRDVAARNSSPFFRFKGTCHYHCHSDDTCYREDIDSDDDIPHFDSLFPEGISDDK
;
A
#
# COMPACT_ATOMS: atom_id res chain seq x y z
N MET A 1 6.56 -2.69 17.24
CA MET A 1 8.00 -2.35 17.47
C MET A 1 8.17 -0.85 17.19
N GLU A 2 8.31 -0.04 18.25
CA GLU A 2 8.46 1.42 18.19
C GLU A 2 9.54 1.88 17.17
N ARG A 3 9.11 2.34 15.98
CA ARG A 3 10.00 2.94 14.96
C ARG A 3 10.49 4.32 15.39
N LEU A 4 9.62 5.06 16.03
CA LEU A 4 9.92 6.28 16.75
C LEU A 4 10.35 5.87 18.15
N HIS A 5 11.45 6.41 18.68
CA HIS A 5 11.59 6.43 20.15
C HIS A 5 10.36 7.12 20.73
N LYS A 6 9.98 6.83 21.99
CA LYS A 6 8.96 7.50 22.83
C LYS A 6 8.86 9.04 22.77
N ASN A 7 9.75 9.72 22.06
CA ASN A 7 9.82 11.16 21.87
C ASN A 7 9.75 11.59 20.38
N GLY A 8 9.41 10.71 19.42
CA GLY A 8 9.34 11.05 17.99
C GLY A 8 10.68 11.22 17.27
N ILE A 9 11.80 10.82 17.89
CA ILE A 9 13.15 10.99 17.32
C ILE A 9 13.61 9.71 16.62
N LEU A 10 14.06 9.85 15.36
CA LEU A 10 14.70 8.78 14.59
C LEU A 10 16.18 8.64 14.99
N ASP A 11 16.59 7.44 15.40
CA ASP A 11 18.01 7.09 15.54
C ASP A 11 18.57 6.53 14.21
N LEU A 12 19.17 7.43 13.44
CA LEU A 12 19.70 7.13 12.11
C LEU A 12 21.12 6.53 12.15
N GLY A 13 21.79 6.55 13.30
CA GLY A 13 23.22 6.25 13.38
C GLY A 13 24.06 7.09 12.41
N THR A 14 25.25 6.59 12.05
CA THR A 14 26.19 7.29 11.14
C THR A 14 26.48 6.53 9.85
N LYS A 15 26.02 5.28 9.75
CA LYS A 15 26.30 4.40 8.60
C LYS A 15 25.17 4.48 7.59
N VAL A 16 25.55 4.49 6.32
CA VAL A 16 24.63 4.41 5.19
C VAL A 16 24.97 3.21 4.32
N ILE A 17 23.96 2.71 3.62
CA ILE A 17 24.10 1.68 2.59
C ILE A 17 23.59 2.21 1.26
N THR A 18 24.04 1.60 0.17
CA THR A 18 23.45 1.76 -1.16
C THR A 18 22.52 0.59 -1.44
N VAL A 19 21.28 0.87 -1.84
CA VAL A 19 20.36 -0.12 -2.40
C VAL A 19 20.19 0.16 -3.88
N ARG A 20 20.66 -0.77 -4.72
CA ARG A 20 20.54 -0.69 -6.18
C ARG A 20 19.29 -1.39 -6.63
N VAL A 21 18.39 -0.68 -7.30
CA VAL A 21 17.07 -1.19 -7.72
C VAL A 21 16.95 -1.19 -9.24
N GLY A 22 16.47 -2.28 -9.81
CA GLY A 22 16.32 -2.48 -11.24
C GLY A 22 17.44 -3.30 -11.89
N GLN A 23 17.19 -3.77 -13.11
CA GLN A 23 18.11 -4.63 -13.86
C GLN A 23 19.18 -3.83 -14.59
N GLU A 24 20.39 -4.38 -14.69
CA GLU A 24 21.46 -3.77 -15.50
C GLU A 24 21.09 -3.73 -16.99
N PRO A 25 21.48 -2.67 -17.74
CA PRO A 25 22.28 -1.52 -17.30
C PRO A 25 21.46 -0.37 -16.68
N SER A 26 20.14 -0.53 -16.53
CA SER A 26 19.21 0.51 -16.10
C SER A 26 18.76 0.31 -14.65
N HIS A 27 19.57 0.79 -13.71
CA HIS A 27 19.27 0.74 -12.28
C HIS A 27 19.24 2.14 -11.64
N THR A 28 18.63 2.24 -10.46
CA THR A 28 18.67 3.43 -9.60
C THR A 28 19.28 3.06 -8.25
N ASP A 29 20.28 3.83 -7.82
CA ASP A 29 20.91 3.66 -6.51
C ASP A 29 20.27 4.60 -5.48
N PHE A 30 19.88 4.04 -4.33
CA PHE A 30 19.30 4.74 -3.20
C PHE A 30 20.26 4.68 -2.01
N THR A 31 20.56 5.83 -1.40
CA THR A 31 21.34 5.88 -0.16
C THR A 31 20.41 5.94 1.04
N VAL A 32 20.53 4.98 1.96
CA VAL A 32 19.64 4.84 3.13
C VAL A 32 20.45 4.61 4.40
N HIS A 33 20.01 5.18 5.52
CA HIS A 33 20.64 4.94 6.83
C HIS A 33 20.50 3.46 7.23
N GLU A 34 21.62 2.85 7.59
CA GLU A 34 21.70 1.42 7.87
C GLU A 34 20.84 1.02 9.07
N SER A 35 20.88 1.79 10.17
CA SER A 35 20.08 1.47 11.37
C SER A 35 18.59 1.50 11.07
N LEU A 36 18.15 2.49 10.28
CA LEU A 36 16.75 2.69 9.94
C LEU A 36 16.19 1.53 9.14
N ILE A 37 16.82 1.17 8.02
CA ILE A 37 16.30 0.14 7.13
C ILE A 37 16.40 -1.27 7.74
N ARG A 38 17.44 -1.53 8.54
CA ARG A 38 17.60 -2.81 9.26
C ARG A 38 16.56 -2.99 10.35
N LYS A 39 16.29 -1.95 11.15
CA LYS A 39 15.28 -2.00 12.20
C LYS A 39 13.88 -2.25 11.63
N SER A 40 13.59 -1.73 10.44
CA SER A 40 12.29 -1.87 9.80
C SER A 40 12.10 -3.21 9.10
N SER A 41 13.15 -3.76 8.49
CA SER A 41 13.05 -4.89 7.56
C SER A 41 13.88 -6.10 8.03
N PRO A 42 13.22 -7.24 8.33
CA PRO A 42 13.90 -8.50 8.61
C PRO A 42 14.86 -8.93 7.49
N PHE A 43 14.50 -8.66 6.23
CA PHE A 43 15.37 -8.92 5.09
C PHE A 43 16.68 -8.12 5.16
N PHE A 44 16.59 -6.79 5.35
CA PHE A 44 17.79 -5.95 5.41
C PHE A 44 18.62 -6.22 6.67
N GLU A 45 17.97 -6.55 7.80
CA GLU A 45 18.66 -7.02 8.99
C GLU A 45 19.47 -8.29 8.70
N ALA A 46 18.88 -9.28 8.06
CA ALA A 46 19.57 -10.52 7.70
C ALA A 46 20.71 -10.30 6.68
N ALA A 47 20.49 -9.44 5.68
CA ALA A 47 21.48 -9.16 4.63
C ALA A 47 22.72 -8.41 5.16
N LEU A 48 22.56 -7.55 6.17
CA LEU A 48 23.60 -6.66 6.66
C LEU A 48 24.23 -7.08 8.00
N SER A 49 23.60 -7.99 8.74
CA SER A 49 24.14 -8.55 10.00
C SER A 49 25.20 -9.63 9.78
N ARG A 50 25.18 -10.30 8.63
CA ARG A 50 26.09 -11.40 8.31
C ARG A 50 27.38 -10.88 7.65
N GLN A 51 28.47 -11.65 7.71
CA GLN A 51 29.71 -11.37 6.94
C GLN A 51 29.53 -11.65 5.42
N TRP A 52 28.36 -11.33 4.88
CA TRP A 52 28.07 -11.50 3.47
C TRP A 52 28.72 -10.36 2.68
N ARG A 53 28.80 -10.54 1.36
CA ARG A 53 29.46 -9.58 0.46
C ARG A 53 28.80 -8.20 0.57
N GLU A 54 27.49 -8.17 0.73
CA GLU A 54 26.65 -6.99 0.90
C GLU A 54 27.02 -6.18 2.15
N ALA A 55 27.32 -6.85 3.27
CA ALA A 55 27.75 -6.17 4.49
C ALA A 55 29.17 -5.57 4.37
N THR A 56 30.00 -6.15 3.50
CA THR A 56 31.37 -5.67 3.21
C THR A 56 31.35 -4.53 2.20
N GLU A 57 30.56 -4.66 1.13
CA GLU A 57 30.43 -3.67 0.06
C GLU A 57 29.44 -2.54 0.40
N ARG A 58 28.63 -2.71 1.46
CA ARG A 58 27.51 -1.82 1.83
C ARG A 58 26.57 -1.55 0.65
N LEU A 59 26.38 -2.57 -0.18
CA LEU A 59 25.57 -2.54 -1.39
C LEU A 59 24.62 -3.74 -1.39
N VAL A 60 23.32 -3.47 -1.46
CA VAL A 60 22.28 -4.49 -1.65
C VAL A 60 21.66 -4.30 -3.03
N LYS A 61 21.50 -5.36 -3.81
CA LYS A 61 20.97 -5.31 -5.18
C LYS A 61 19.59 -5.95 -5.26
N LEU A 62 18.63 -5.21 -5.80
CA LEU A 62 17.23 -5.58 -5.98
C LEU A 62 16.87 -5.53 -7.48
N PRO A 63 17.32 -6.50 -8.30
CA PRO A 63 17.16 -6.43 -9.75
C PRO A 63 15.70 -6.53 -10.21
N GLU A 64 14.84 -7.19 -9.44
CA GLU A 64 13.43 -7.42 -9.79
C GLU A 64 12.48 -6.36 -9.22
N ALA A 65 12.96 -5.49 -8.33
CA ALA A 65 12.15 -4.45 -7.71
C ALA A 65 12.01 -3.23 -8.62
N ASP A 66 10.85 -2.56 -8.51
CA ASP A 66 10.59 -1.30 -9.19
C ASP A 66 11.17 -0.11 -8.39
N ALA A 67 11.86 0.79 -9.09
CA ALA A 67 12.53 1.93 -8.45
C ALA A 67 11.53 2.97 -7.89
N GLN A 68 10.34 3.14 -8.48
CA GLN A 68 9.33 4.06 -7.94
C GLN A 68 8.68 3.49 -6.69
N ALA A 69 8.38 2.19 -6.67
CA ALA A 69 7.92 1.49 -5.48
C ALA A 69 8.98 1.58 -4.36
N PHE A 70 10.27 1.41 -4.68
CA PHE A 70 11.32 1.50 -3.67
C PHE A 70 11.50 2.93 -3.16
N LYS A 71 11.35 3.94 -4.02
CA LYS A 71 11.33 5.35 -3.61
C LYS A 71 10.20 5.63 -2.62
N LEU A 72 9.02 5.04 -2.82
CA LEU A 72 7.89 5.15 -1.90
C LEU A 72 8.22 4.50 -0.54
N TYR A 73 8.81 3.31 -0.55
CA TYR A 73 9.27 2.64 0.67
C TYR A 73 10.32 3.47 1.43
N VAL A 74 11.32 4.02 0.74
CA VAL A 74 12.31 4.92 1.35
C VAL A 74 11.64 6.15 1.92
N HIS A 75 10.72 6.80 1.20
CA HIS A 75 10.01 7.95 1.74
C HIS A 75 9.30 7.60 3.05
N TRP A 76 8.54 6.51 3.04
CA TRP A 76 7.82 6.04 4.22
C TRP A 76 8.76 5.66 5.37
N LEU A 77 9.91 5.04 5.11
CA LEU A 77 10.90 4.70 6.16
C LEU A 77 11.32 5.93 6.97
N TYR A 78 11.40 7.11 6.35
CA TYR A 78 11.82 8.35 7.02
C TYR A 78 10.65 9.15 7.61
N THR A 79 9.43 8.98 7.11
CA THR A 79 8.29 9.84 7.51
C THR A 79 7.20 9.10 8.27
N GLY A 80 7.19 7.76 8.24
CA GLY A 80 6.08 6.92 8.67
C GLY A 80 4.85 6.97 7.76
N HIS A 81 4.88 7.74 6.67
CA HIS A 81 3.71 8.02 5.83
C HIS A 81 4.03 7.81 4.35
N PRO A 82 3.27 6.98 3.61
CA PRO A 82 3.54 6.77 2.20
C PRO A 82 3.03 7.95 1.36
N ASN A 83 3.87 8.50 0.48
CA ASN A 83 3.50 9.58 -0.43
C ASN A 83 2.74 9.07 -1.67
N ILE A 84 1.47 8.72 -1.46
CA ILE A 84 0.58 8.18 -2.48
C ILE A 84 -0.09 9.30 -3.27
N PHE A 85 -0.79 10.18 -2.56
CA PHE A 85 -1.78 11.11 -3.11
C PHE A 85 -1.12 12.22 -3.93
N ILE A 86 -1.65 12.47 -5.11
CA ILE A 86 -1.25 13.59 -5.96
C ILE A 86 -1.94 14.84 -5.41
N THR A 87 -1.15 15.84 -5.03
CA THR A 87 -1.65 17.17 -4.63
C THR A 87 -2.11 17.95 -5.88
N GLY A 88 -3.16 17.47 -6.54
CA GLY A 88 -3.85 18.16 -7.63
C GLY A 88 -4.99 19.02 -7.10
N ASN A 89 -5.51 19.93 -7.92
CA ASN A 89 -6.76 20.63 -7.60
C ASN A 89 -7.91 19.59 -7.59
N PRO A 90 -8.53 19.28 -6.43
CA PRO A 90 -9.64 18.32 -6.37
C PRO A 90 -10.88 18.80 -7.15
N HIS A 91 -10.92 20.08 -7.53
CA HIS A 91 -11.93 20.71 -8.37
C HIS A 91 -11.47 20.88 -9.83
N SER A 92 -10.45 20.13 -10.26
CA SER A 92 -10.14 20.00 -11.69
C SER A 92 -11.41 19.60 -12.45
N SER A 93 -11.89 20.47 -13.33
CA SER A 93 -12.99 20.13 -14.24
C SER A 93 -12.55 19.15 -15.34
N ASP A 94 -11.25 18.87 -15.45
CA ASP A 94 -10.71 17.89 -16.40
C ASP A 94 -10.85 16.47 -15.85
N ARG A 95 -11.99 15.85 -16.19
CA ARG A 95 -12.29 14.45 -15.88
C ARG A 95 -11.22 13.48 -16.41
N THR A 96 -10.54 13.80 -17.52
CA THR A 96 -9.51 12.93 -18.09
C THR A 96 -8.27 12.90 -17.20
N GLN A 97 -7.86 14.06 -16.70
CA GLN A 97 -6.73 14.15 -15.77
C GLN A 97 -7.05 13.45 -14.46
N LEU A 98 -8.26 13.64 -13.91
CA LEU A 98 -8.68 12.95 -12.68
C LEU A 98 -8.65 11.43 -12.79
N VAL A 99 -9.02 10.86 -13.94
CA VAL A 99 -8.93 9.41 -14.18
C VAL A 99 -7.46 8.96 -14.17
N LYS A 100 -6.58 9.69 -14.85
CA LYS A 100 -5.14 9.38 -14.88
C LYS A 100 -4.50 9.46 -13.50
N ASP A 101 -4.78 10.51 -12.74
CA ASP A 101 -4.22 10.71 -11.40
C ASP A 101 -4.63 9.57 -10.47
N ARG A 102 -5.90 9.17 -10.50
CA ARG A 102 -6.43 8.04 -9.73
C ARG A 102 -5.79 6.71 -10.10
N GLU A 103 -5.59 6.47 -11.39
CA GLU A 103 -4.91 5.26 -11.86
C GLU A 103 -3.44 5.23 -11.39
N ILE A 104 -2.77 6.38 -11.40
CA ILE A 104 -1.38 6.51 -10.90
C ILE A 104 -1.34 6.24 -9.39
N GLU A 105 -2.24 6.82 -8.60
CA GLU A 105 -2.32 6.60 -7.15
C GLU A 105 -2.60 5.13 -6.82
N LEU A 106 -3.54 4.49 -7.52
CA LEU A 106 -3.85 3.08 -7.34
C LEU A 106 -2.68 2.18 -7.74
N THR A 107 -1.98 2.52 -8.82
CA THR A 107 -0.76 1.83 -9.24
C THR A 107 0.34 1.93 -8.17
N LYS A 108 0.55 3.11 -7.58
CA LYS A 108 1.51 3.30 -6.47
C LYS A 108 1.15 2.44 -5.26
N LEU A 109 -0.13 2.41 -4.89
CA LEU A 109 -0.62 1.59 -3.76
C LEU A 109 -0.33 0.11 -3.99
N VAL A 110 -0.68 -0.41 -5.17
CA VAL A 110 -0.46 -1.83 -5.53
C VAL A 110 1.03 -2.15 -5.58
N GLN A 111 1.82 -1.38 -6.34
CA GLN A 111 3.26 -1.64 -6.50
C GLN A 111 4.01 -1.48 -5.17
N GLY A 112 3.65 -0.47 -4.38
CA GLY A 112 4.17 -0.28 -3.04
C GLY A 112 3.88 -1.48 -2.14
N TYR A 113 2.64 -1.98 -2.14
CA TYR A 113 2.26 -3.10 -1.28
C TYR A 113 3.00 -4.38 -1.69
N LEU A 114 3.04 -4.67 -3.00
CA LEU A 114 3.76 -5.82 -3.52
C LEU A 114 5.27 -5.75 -3.26
N LEU A 115 5.86 -4.55 -3.33
CA LEU A 115 7.25 -4.38 -2.92
C LEU A 115 7.44 -4.80 -1.47
N GLY A 116 6.50 -4.50 -0.57
CA GLY A 116 6.59 -4.79 0.87
C GLY A 116 6.77 -6.27 1.23
N ASP A 117 6.38 -7.20 0.35
CA ASP A 117 6.66 -8.63 0.53
C ASP A 117 8.17 -8.94 0.51
N TYR A 118 8.94 -8.17 -0.29
CA TYR A 118 10.38 -8.37 -0.42
C TYR A 118 11.18 -7.97 0.84
N PRO A 119 11.07 -6.74 1.39
CA PRO A 119 11.71 -6.38 2.65
C PRO A 119 11.05 -7.09 3.85
N GLN A 120 9.92 -7.78 3.66
CA GLN A 120 9.14 -8.42 4.73
C GLN A 120 8.73 -7.43 5.82
N ASP A 121 8.39 -6.20 5.41
CA ASP A 121 8.01 -5.12 6.31
C ASP A 121 6.48 -5.05 6.41
N CYS A 122 5.94 -5.67 7.48
CA CYS A 122 4.50 -5.79 7.68
C CYS A 122 3.86 -4.43 7.94
N ASP A 123 4.42 -3.63 8.85
CA ASP A 123 3.91 -2.30 9.13
C ASP A 123 3.89 -1.41 7.86
N TYR A 124 4.86 -1.54 6.95
CA TYR A 124 4.82 -0.83 5.65
C TYR A 124 3.59 -1.22 4.86
N LYS A 125 3.36 -2.53 4.71
CA LYS A 125 2.18 -3.06 4.02
C LYS A 125 0.89 -2.63 4.70
N ASP A 126 0.87 -2.56 6.02
CA ASP A 126 -0.30 -2.17 6.81
C ASP A 126 -0.61 -0.68 6.62
N THR A 127 0.42 0.18 6.61
CA THR A 127 0.23 1.61 6.28
C THR A 127 -0.30 1.81 4.85
N LEU A 128 0.08 0.93 3.92
CA LEU A 128 -0.45 0.96 2.56
C LEU A 128 -1.87 0.41 2.48
N ALA A 129 -2.22 -0.62 3.26
CA ALA A 129 -3.59 -1.11 3.39
C ALA A 129 -4.51 0.00 3.92
N ASP A 130 -4.04 0.77 4.90
CA ASP A 130 -4.75 1.95 5.40
C ASP A 130 -4.88 3.04 4.33
N ALA A 131 -3.81 3.31 3.59
CA ALA A 131 -3.84 4.26 2.48
C ALA A 131 -4.80 3.82 1.36
N PHE A 132 -4.95 2.52 1.11
CA PHE A 132 -5.95 1.97 0.19
C PHE A 132 -7.38 2.27 0.64
N LEU A 133 -7.68 2.07 1.94
CA LEU A 133 -9.01 2.37 2.49
C LEU A 133 -9.31 3.86 2.43
N GLU A 134 -8.33 4.71 2.78
CA GLU A 134 -8.45 6.15 2.66
C GLU A 134 -8.72 6.58 1.22
N TRP A 135 -7.94 6.07 0.28
CA TRP A 135 -8.11 6.33 -1.14
C TRP A 135 -9.50 5.91 -1.65
N GLY A 136 -9.98 4.72 -1.25
CA GLY A 136 -11.31 4.25 -1.59
C GLY A 136 -12.44 5.08 -0.99
N SER A 137 -12.26 5.60 0.23
CA SER A 137 -13.22 6.51 0.87
C SER A 137 -13.36 7.85 0.14
N ARG A 138 -12.23 8.36 -0.39
CA ARG A 138 -12.18 9.62 -1.16
C ARG A 138 -12.75 9.46 -2.57
N PHE A 139 -12.57 8.30 -3.20
CA PHE A 139 -12.78 8.12 -4.65
C PHE A 139 -13.71 6.96 -5.02
N TRP A 140 -14.84 6.83 -4.32
CA TRP A 140 -15.85 5.79 -4.58
C TRP A 140 -16.54 5.85 -5.96
N SER A 141 -16.30 6.87 -6.80
CA SER A 141 -17.07 7.18 -8.01
C SER A 141 -16.83 6.28 -9.24
N GLY A 142 -16.30 5.06 -9.08
CA GLY A 142 -16.17 4.06 -10.15
C GLY A 142 -15.27 4.45 -11.34
N LEU A 143 -14.51 5.55 -11.21
CA LEU A 143 -13.62 6.04 -12.28
C LEU A 143 -12.34 5.23 -12.42
N ALA A 144 -11.84 4.67 -11.31
CA ALA A 144 -10.72 3.75 -11.34
C ALA A 144 -11.20 2.32 -11.55
N GLN A 145 -10.31 1.46 -12.01
CA GLN A 145 -10.63 0.07 -12.36
C GLN A 145 -9.70 -0.89 -11.58
N PRO A 146 -9.97 -1.14 -10.29
CA PRO A 146 -9.09 -1.93 -9.43
C PRO A 146 -8.82 -3.34 -9.95
N PHE A 147 -9.80 -3.96 -10.62
CA PHE A 147 -9.63 -5.28 -11.22
C PHE A 147 -8.47 -5.37 -12.20
N LYS A 148 -8.04 -4.27 -12.84
CA LYS A 148 -6.86 -4.25 -13.73
C LYS A 148 -5.56 -4.60 -13.00
N HIS A 149 -5.52 -4.41 -11.68
CA HIS A 149 -4.39 -4.79 -10.86
C HIS A 149 -4.47 -6.23 -10.33
N ALA A 150 -5.52 -6.99 -10.65
CA ALA A 150 -5.66 -8.37 -10.20
C ALA A 150 -4.52 -9.26 -10.70
N ALA A 151 -4.09 -9.11 -11.96
CA ALA A 151 -2.99 -9.90 -12.53
C ALA A 151 -1.68 -9.78 -11.73
N PRO A 152 -1.08 -8.58 -11.54
CA PRO A 152 0.14 -8.46 -10.75
C PRO A 152 -0.05 -8.87 -9.29
N ILE A 153 -1.20 -8.58 -8.68
CA ILE A 153 -1.45 -8.97 -7.29
C ILE A 153 -1.45 -10.50 -7.12
N TYR A 154 -2.16 -11.22 -7.99
CA TYR A 154 -2.33 -12.66 -7.86
C TYR A 154 -1.10 -13.45 -8.33
N SER A 155 -0.26 -12.88 -9.21
CA SER A 155 1.02 -13.50 -9.58
C SER A 155 2.09 -13.34 -8.50
N SER A 156 2.04 -12.26 -7.73
CA SER A 156 3.12 -11.90 -6.78
C SER A 156 2.83 -12.26 -5.32
N THR A 157 1.60 -12.62 -4.98
CA THR A 157 1.20 -12.93 -3.59
C THR A 157 0.74 -14.37 -3.45
N THR A 158 0.60 -14.88 -2.22
CA THR A 158 0.04 -16.20 -1.94
C THR A 158 -1.47 -16.14 -1.68
N LYS A 159 -2.14 -17.30 -1.74
CA LYS A 159 -3.55 -17.43 -1.34
C LYS A 159 -3.70 -17.02 0.13
N GLY A 160 -4.67 -16.15 0.42
CA GLY A 160 -4.91 -15.60 1.76
C GLY A 160 -4.17 -14.30 2.05
N SER A 161 -3.38 -13.78 1.10
CA SER A 161 -2.78 -12.44 1.25
C SER A 161 -3.87 -11.36 1.38
N PRO A 162 -3.81 -10.46 2.38
CA PRO A 162 -4.86 -9.45 2.61
C PRO A 162 -5.15 -8.54 1.40
N VAL A 163 -4.14 -8.22 0.59
CA VAL A 163 -4.34 -7.39 -0.62
C VAL A 163 -5.20 -8.06 -1.68
N ARG A 164 -5.26 -9.40 -1.72
CA ARG A 164 -6.17 -10.13 -2.62
C ARG A 164 -7.63 -9.92 -2.22
N GLU A 165 -7.92 -9.94 -0.92
CA GLU A 165 -9.25 -9.65 -0.39
C GLU A 165 -9.58 -8.17 -0.62
N LEU A 166 -8.64 -7.28 -0.31
CA LEU A 166 -8.77 -5.84 -0.52
C LEU A 166 -9.16 -5.51 -1.97
N ILE A 167 -8.43 -6.04 -2.97
CA ILE A 167 -8.72 -5.70 -4.38
C ILE A 167 -10.07 -6.27 -4.86
N VAL A 168 -10.49 -7.41 -4.32
CA VAL A 168 -11.81 -8.00 -4.61
C VAL A 168 -12.92 -7.12 -4.02
N ASP A 169 -12.81 -6.75 -2.75
CA ASP A 169 -13.79 -5.89 -2.07
C ASP A 169 -13.87 -4.50 -2.71
N PHE A 170 -12.72 -3.95 -3.08
CA PHE A 170 -12.64 -2.69 -3.82
C PHE A 170 -13.42 -2.78 -5.13
N THR A 171 -13.15 -3.83 -5.91
CA THR A 171 -13.81 -4.07 -7.20
C THR A 171 -15.32 -4.24 -7.02
N LEU A 172 -15.74 -5.07 -6.06
CA LEU A 172 -17.16 -5.32 -5.76
C LEU A 172 -17.93 -4.08 -5.31
N TRP A 173 -17.25 -3.15 -4.65
CA TRP A 173 -17.88 -1.93 -4.16
C TRP A 173 -17.98 -0.84 -5.23
N THR A 174 -16.91 -0.66 -6.02
CA THR A 174 -16.82 0.48 -6.95
C THR A 174 -17.33 0.19 -8.34
N GLN A 175 -17.35 -1.07 -8.76
CA GLN A 175 -17.68 -1.41 -10.14
C GLN A 175 -19.15 -1.79 -10.32
N ARG A 176 -19.72 -1.33 -11.43
CA ARG A 176 -21.11 -1.61 -11.85
C ARG A 176 -21.13 -2.68 -12.95
N HIS A 177 -22.32 -3.15 -13.29
CA HIS A 177 -22.53 -4.26 -14.23
C HIS A 177 -21.83 -4.12 -15.60
N THR A 178 -21.58 -2.89 -16.08
CA THR A 178 -20.94 -2.64 -17.38
C THR A 178 -19.41 -2.54 -17.35
N CYS A 179 -18.76 -2.65 -16.19
CA CYS A 179 -17.28 -2.51 -16.13
C CYS A 179 -16.55 -3.69 -16.78
N TRP A 180 -17.26 -4.81 -17.01
CA TRP A 180 -16.71 -6.05 -17.56
C TRP A 180 -16.79 -6.11 -19.09
N ASP A 181 -17.58 -5.24 -19.73
CA ASP A 181 -17.92 -5.31 -21.17
C ASP A 181 -16.69 -5.17 -22.11
N GLY A 182 -15.54 -4.74 -21.58
CA GLY A 182 -14.29 -4.58 -22.32
C GLY A 182 -13.12 -5.41 -21.80
N VAL A 183 -13.36 -6.34 -20.87
CA VAL A 183 -12.33 -7.23 -20.33
C VAL A 183 -12.22 -8.46 -21.22
N GLY A 184 -11.02 -8.77 -21.70
CA GLY A 184 -10.79 -9.97 -22.52
C GLY A 184 -10.88 -11.27 -21.71
N ASP A 185 -11.17 -12.38 -22.39
CA ASP A 185 -11.42 -13.70 -21.76
C ASP A 185 -10.27 -14.17 -20.83
N ASP A 186 -9.03 -13.85 -21.17
CA ASP A 186 -7.82 -14.27 -20.43
C ASP A 186 -7.12 -13.10 -19.69
N GLU A 187 -7.76 -11.93 -19.60
CA GLU A 187 -7.13 -10.73 -19.03
C GLU A 187 -7.05 -10.78 -17.49
N LEU A 188 -7.95 -11.52 -16.85
CA LEU A 188 -8.03 -11.62 -15.40
C LEU A 188 -7.63 -13.01 -14.89
N PRO A 189 -6.88 -13.11 -13.78
CA PRO A 189 -6.53 -14.40 -13.20
C PRO A 189 -7.78 -15.20 -12.79
N ASN A 190 -7.81 -16.49 -13.16
CA ASN A 190 -8.87 -17.41 -12.73
C ASN A 190 -9.10 -17.40 -11.21
N ALA A 191 -8.02 -17.28 -10.43
CA ALA A 191 -8.09 -17.20 -8.98
C ALA A 191 -8.83 -15.93 -8.50
N PHE A 192 -8.58 -14.78 -9.14
CA PHE A 192 -9.30 -13.53 -8.86
C PHE A 192 -10.79 -13.66 -9.18
N LEU A 193 -11.12 -14.22 -10.35
CA LEU A 193 -12.52 -14.44 -10.75
C LEU A 193 -13.25 -15.34 -9.75
N CYS A 194 -12.60 -16.41 -9.28
CA CYS A 194 -13.15 -17.28 -8.25
C CYS A 194 -13.41 -16.54 -6.93
N ASP A 195 -12.45 -15.75 -6.47
CA ASP A 195 -12.57 -15.00 -5.22
C ASP A 195 -13.63 -13.89 -5.34
N TYR A 196 -13.71 -13.21 -6.48
CA TYR A 196 -14.75 -12.23 -6.79
C TYR A 196 -16.16 -12.84 -6.79
N ILE A 197 -16.36 -14.01 -7.41
CA ILE A 197 -17.66 -14.70 -7.43
C ILE A 197 -18.08 -15.08 -5.99
N ARG A 198 -17.17 -15.67 -5.21
CA ARG A 198 -17.44 -16.05 -3.81
C ARG A 198 -17.81 -14.84 -2.96
N ALA A 199 -17.03 -13.76 -3.08
CA ALA A 199 -17.28 -12.53 -2.33
C ALA A 199 -18.58 -11.84 -2.76
N ARG A 200 -18.96 -11.91 -4.05
CA ARG A 200 -20.26 -11.44 -4.54
C ARG A 200 -21.42 -12.22 -3.93
N GLU A 201 -21.35 -13.55 -3.91
CA GLU A 201 -22.38 -14.40 -3.29
C GLU A 201 -22.50 -14.14 -1.78
N ALA A 202 -21.37 -13.97 -1.08
CA ALA A 202 -21.34 -13.64 0.33
C ALA A 202 -22.01 -12.28 0.60
N LYS A 203 -21.69 -11.25 -0.21
CA LYS A 203 -22.29 -9.93 -0.13
C LYS A 203 -23.81 -9.97 -0.36
N ASP A 204 -24.29 -10.77 -1.31
CA ASP A 204 -25.74 -10.84 -1.59
C ASP A 204 -26.54 -11.47 -0.42
N ARG A 205 -25.89 -12.33 0.38
CA ARG A 205 -26.48 -12.96 1.58
C ARG A 205 -26.43 -12.07 2.83
N ASP A 206 -25.46 -11.17 2.93
CA ASP A 206 -25.27 -10.28 4.09
C ASP A 206 -25.84 -8.87 3.83
N VAL A 207 -27.00 -8.57 4.42
CA VAL A 207 -27.68 -7.27 4.31
C VAL A 207 -26.81 -6.10 4.77
N ALA A 208 -25.92 -6.29 5.77
CA ALA A 208 -25.02 -5.24 6.23
C ALA A 208 -23.90 -4.97 5.22
N ALA A 209 -23.31 -6.02 4.63
CA ALA A 209 -22.30 -5.89 3.57
C ALA A 209 -22.85 -5.28 2.27
N ARG A 210 -24.16 -5.36 2.02
CA ARG A 210 -24.80 -4.70 0.86
C ARG A 210 -24.81 -3.18 0.99
N ASN A 211 -24.89 -2.67 2.21
CA ASN A 211 -25.13 -1.25 2.48
C ASN A 211 -23.93 -0.53 3.11
N SER A 212 -22.85 -1.24 3.44
CA SER A 212 -21.66 -0.66 4.05
C SER A 212 -20.44 -0.86 3.17
N SER A 213 -19.77 0.24 2.83
CA SER A 213 -18.52 0.19 2.06
C SER A 213 -17.41 -0.47 2.87
N PRO A 214 -16.60 -1.36 2.28
CA PRO A 214 -15.42 -1.89 2.95
C PRO A 214 -14.48 -0.77 3.42
N PHE A 215 -14.42 0.34 2.68
CA PHE A 215 -13.56 1.48 3.01
C PHE A 215 -13.96 2.21 4.28
N PHE A 216 -15.26 2.22 4.63
CA PHE A 216 -15.72 2.82 5.88
C PHE A 216 -15.83 1.79 7.00
N ARG A 217 -16.26 0.56 6.66
CA ARG A 217 -16.42 -0.54 7.61
C ARG A 217 -15.11 -0.95 8.27
N PHE A 218 -14.02 -0.95 7.50
CA PHE A 218 -12.73 -1.46 7.94
C PHE A 218 -11.69 -0.36 8.22
N LYS A 219 -12.02 0.93 7.97
CA LYS A 219 -11.13 2.04 8.33
C LYS A 219 -10.91 2.04 9.84
N GLY A 220 -9.65 2.16 10.25
CA GLY A 220 -9.27 2.07 11.67
C GLY A 220 -9.23 0.64 12.22
N THR A 221 -9.53 -0.39 11.44
CA THR A 221 -9.42 -1.81 11.84
C THR A 221 -8.23 -2.50 11.17
N CYS A 222 -7.78 -3.64 11.70
CA CYS A 222 -6.67 -4.39 11.13
C CYS A 222 -7.11 -5.43 10.08
N HIS A 223 -8.33 -5.32 9.54
CA HIS A 223 -8.93 -6.34 8.66
C HIS A 223 -8.05 -6.71 7.45
N TYR A 224 -7.36 -5.74 6.86
CA TYR A 224 -6.46 -5.97 5.71
C TYR A 224 -4.96 -5.92 6.09
N HIS A 225 -4.62 -6.00 7.38
CA HIS A 225 -3.23 -5.94 7.84
C HIS A 225 -2.55 -7.31 7.77
N CYS A 226 -1.24 -7.29 7.57
CA CYS A 226 -0.34 -8.42 7.70
C CYS A 226 0.19 -8.45 9.13
N HIS A 227 -0.43 -9.23 10.01
CA HIS A 227 0.15 -9.45 11.33
C HIS A 227 1.34 -10.41 11.24
N SER A 228 2.52 -9.99 11.69
CA SER A 228 3.52 -10.94 12.21
C SER A 228 3.04 -11.47 13.57
N ASP A 229 3.78 -12.35 14.24
CA ASP A 229 3.45 -12.85 15.59
C ASP A 229 3.35 -11.76 16.69
N ASP A 230 3.41 -10.47 16.30
CA ASP A 230 3.35 -9.26 17.12
C ASP A 230 1.98 -8.55 17.02
N THR A 231 1.78 -7.57 17.90
CA THR A 231 0.64 -6.65 17.90
C THR A 231 0.60 -5.75 16.65
N CYS A 232 -0.60 -5.32 16.26
CA CYS A 232 -0.80 -4.43 15.11
C CYS A 232 0.00 -3.12 15.27
N TYR A 233 0.60 -2.61 14.19
CA TYR A 233 1.39 -1.35 14.23
C TYR A 233 0.58 -0.15 14.77
N ARG A 234 -0.76 -0.20 14.71
CA ARG A 234 -1.62 0.84 15.29
C ARG A 234 -1.58 0.89 16.81
N GLU A 235 -1.33 -0.22 17.49
CA GLU A 235 -1.22 -0.24 18.95
C GLU A 235 0.00 0.57 19.43
N ASP A 236 1.03 0.71 18.58
CA ASP A 236 2.17 1.60 18.83
C ASP A 236 1.79 3.09 18.63
N ILE A 237 0.78 3.39 17.79
CA ILE A 237 0.31 4.77 17.50
C ILE A 237 -0.69 5.27 18.55
N ASP A 238 -1.63 4.43 18.97
CA ASP A 238 -2.66 4.79 19.98
C ASP A 238 -2.07 4.97 21.40
N SER A 239 -0.77 4.70 21.59
CA SER A 239 -0.04 4.99 22.82
C SER A 239 0.57 6.40 22.88
N ASP A 240 0.62 7.10 21.74
CA ASP A 240 1.14 8.47 21.58
C ASP A 240 -0.02 9.40 21.18
N ASP A 241 -0.76 9.91 22.17
CA ASP A 241 -1.90 10.86 22.04
C ASP A 241 -1.54 12.24 21.40
N ASP A 242 -0.39 12.40 20.76
CA ASP A 242 0.14 13.71 20.31
C ASP A 242 0.62 13.77 18.84
N ILE A 243 0.29 12.79 17.98
CA ILE A 243 0.56 12.91 16.53
C ILE A 243 -0.67 13.53 15.84
N PRO A 244 -0.51 14.57 14.99
CA PRO A 244 -1.66 15.22 14.35
C PRO A 244 -2.47 14.18 13.56
N HIS A 245 -3.73 13.99 13.97
CA HIS A 245 -4.68 13.21 13.20
C HIS A 245 -4.64 13.65 11.74
N PHE A 246 -4.63 12.68 10.83
CA PHE A 246 -4.61 12.85 9.38
C PHE A 246 -5.63 13.90 8.86
N ASP A 247 -6.71 14.12 9.60
CA ASP A 247 -7.75 15.13 9.35
C ASP A 247 -7.27 16.58 9.49
N SER A 248 -6.17 16.87 10.20
CA SER A 248 -5.69 18.25 10.42
C SER A 248 -4.99 18.87 9.22
N LEU A 249 -4.71 18.10 8.16
CA LEU A 249 -4.04 18.58 6.94
C LEU A 249 -4.99 18.82 5.76
N PHE A 250 -6.29 18.55 5.92
CA PHE A 250 -7.29 18.80 4.90
C PHE A 250 -8.50 19.51 5.52
N PRO A 251 -8.82 20.75 5.12
CA PRO A 251 -10.00 21.42 5.63
C PRO A 251 -11.25 20.61 5.28
N GLU A 252 -12.10 20.40 6.28
CA GLU A 252 -13.34 19.63 6.21
C GLU A 252 -14.22 20.05 5.02
N GLY A 253 -14.90 19.05 4.47
CA GLY A 253 -15.74 19.15 3.28
C GLY A 253 -16.79 20.25 3.35
N ILE A 254 -17.03 20.85 2.18
CA ILE A 254 -18.18 21.70 1.91
C ILE A 254 -19.45 20.88 2.14
N SER A 255 -20.34 21.41 2.97
CA SER A 255 -21.72 20.98 3.10
C SER A 255 -22.40 21.08 1.74
N ASP A 256 -22.95 19.98 1.23
CA ASP A 256 -23.88 20.02 0.11
C ASP A 256 -25.17 20.72 0.54
N ASP A 257 -25.29 21.99 0.16
CA ASP A 257 -26.53 22.75 0.21
C ASP A 257 -27.13 22.81 -1.21
N LYS A 258 -28.24 22.06 -1.36
CA LYS A 258 -29.28 22.08 -2.41
C LYS A 258 -29.07 21.29 -3.72
#